data_AF-A0A9E2ECW3-F1
#
_entry.id   AF-A0A9E2ECW3-F1
#
_cell.length_a   1.000
_cell.length_b   1.000
_cell.length_c   1.000
_cell.angle_alpha   90.00
_cell.angle_beta   90.00
_cell.angle_gamma   90.00
#
_symmetry.space_group_name_H-M   'P 1'
#
loop_
_entity.id
_entity.type
_entity.pdbx_description
1 polymer ?
#
loop_
_entity_poly.entity_id
_entity_poly.type
_entity_poly.pdbx_seq_one_letter_code
_entity_poly.pdbx_strand_id
1 'polypeptide(L)'
;MKRPDWQLSRNGLFWVLLAFLAVVGLHFTHLPVWVTALAALCVGWRVLEYRGAVPFPPWPFKVVLVLACMVGLSMTYPSLLGLEPMLAMLVAGFGLKLLEMHHKRDAVVLVFLSYFTAAVQCVFSTEIPSFLLVVLTFVIATTALVSINQSKALGFSLRPSGMAMLMLATSLPLMLALFLVVPRLGALWSIPVPKNQARTGISDTLAPGGISKLVRSDKLAFRVRFDNDIPDRARLYWRGVVMSEFDGRQWSQADFFGPDQPVLDRLDEEGIVRLGEPVRYTLTMEPTQRR
;
A
#
# COMPACT_ATOMS: atom_id res chain seq x y z
N MET A 1 26.48 13.94 39.27
CA MET A 1 25.69 15.04 38.66
C MET A 1 24.33 14.49 38.22
N LYS A 2 23.22 15.03 38.74
CA LYS A 2 21.87 14.70 38.24
C LYS A 2 21.78 15.19 36.80
N ARG A 3 21.56 14.28 35.84
CA ARG A 3 21.23 14.69 34.47
C ARG A 3 19.92 15.44 34.53
N PRO A 4 19.79 16.62 33.91
CA PRO A 4 18.56 17.38 34.00
C PRO A 4 17.43 16.61 33.30
N ASP A 5 16.22 16.69 33.86
CA ASP A 5 15.09 15.81 33.52
C ASP A 5 14.59 15.95 32.09
N TRP A 6 15.10 16.91 31.31
CA TRP A 6 14.79 17.12 29.90
C TRP A 6 15.67 16.31 28.94
N GLN A 7 16.80 15.75 29.40
CA GLN A 7 17.73 15.00 28.54
C GLN A 7 17.28 13.56 28.29
N LEU A 8 17.34 13.13 27.03
CA LEU A 8 17.04 11.76 26.62
C LEU A 8 18.10 10.79 27.15
N SER A 9 17.68 9.60 27.61
CA SER A 9 18.61 8.53 27.97
C SER A 9 19.25 7.94 26.70
N ARG A 10 20.46 7.36 26.82
CA ARG A 10 21.16 6.71 25.69
C ARG A 10 20.28 5.61 25.07
N ASN A 11 19.64 4.82 25.95
CA ASN A 11 18.73 3.75 25.58
C ASN A 11 17.50 4.31 24.85
N GLY A 12 16.92 5.41 25.35
CA GLY A 12 15.78 6.07 24.71
C GLY A 12 16.10 6.54 23.30
N LEU A 13 17.27 7.17 23.10
CA LEU A 13 17.70 7.59 21.77
C LEU A 13 17.85 6.40 20.81
N PHE A 14 18.49 5.33 21.27
CA PHE A 14 18.67 4.13 20.47
C PHE A 14 17.33 3.56 19.99
N TRP A 15 16.36 3.39 20.91
CA TRP A 15 15.05 2.82 20.56
C TRP A 15 14.23 3.74 19.66
N VAL A 16 14.34 5.07 19.81
CA VAL A 16 13.72 6.03 18.89
C VAL A 16 14.31 5.92 17.49
N LEU A 17 15.64 5.83 17.37
CA LEU A 17 16.30 5.64 16.07
C LEU A 17 15.95 4.30 15.45
N LEU A 18 15.86 3.24 16.25
CA LEU A 18 15.45 1.92 15.78
C LEU A 18 13.99 1.91 15.31
N ALA A 19 13.08 2.58 16.03
CA ALA A 19 11.70 2.75 15.60
C ALA A 19 11.60 3.50 14.28
N PHE A 20 12.35 4.60 14.13
CA PHE A 20 12.44 5.36 12.88
C PHE A 20 12.93 4.48 11.71
N LEU A 21 14.03 3.74 11.91
CA LEU A 21 14.58 2.84 10.89
C LEU A 21 13.62 1.71 10.53
N ALA A 22 12.93 1.12 11.51
CA ALA A 22 11.94 0.07 11.28
C ALA A 22 10.78 0.59 10.39
N VAL A 23 10.29 1.80 10.66
CA VAL A 23 9.26 2.45 9.85
C VAL A 23 9.72 2.74 8.43
N VAL A 24 10.95 3.27 8.27
CA VAL A 24 11.52 3.53 6.94
C VAL A 24 11.70 2.21 6.17
N GLY A 25 12.17 1.16 6.84
CA GLY A 25 12.32 -0.18 6.26
C GLY A 25 10.98 -0.77 5.82
N LEU A 26 9.92 -0.57 6.60
CA LEU A 26 8.57 -1.03 6.29
C LEU A 26 8.04 -0.44 4.97
N HIS A 27 8.41 0.80 4.67
CA HIS A 27 7.95 1.54 3.49
C HIS A 27 9.01 1.61 2.37
N PHE A 28 10.12 0.88 2.49
CA PHE A 28 11.26 1.00 1.57
C PHE A 28 10.88 0.80 0.11
N THR A 29 9.94 -0.11 -0.17
CA THR A 29 9.44 -0.41 -1.53
C THR A 29 8.53 0.67 -2.12
N HIS A 30 7.98 1.56 -1.28
CA HIS A 30 7.04 2.61 -1.69
C HIS A 30 7.69 3.99 -1.73
N LEU A 31 8.91 4.13 -1.20
CA LEU A 31 9.61 5.41 -1.09
C LEU A 31 10.60 5.59 -2.24
N PRO A 32 10.72 6.82 -2.79
CA PRO A 32 11.81 7.15 -3.69
C PRO A 32 13.16 6.95 -3.00
N VAL A 33 14.16 6.47 -3.76
CA VAL A 33 15.51 6.19 -3.25
C VAL A 33 16.14 7.40 -2.55
N TRP A 34 15.86 8.61 -3.03
CA TRP A 34 16.39 9.81 -2.39
C TRP A 34 15.77 10.10 -1.02
N VAL A 35 14.51 9.72 -0.78
CA VAL A 35 13.84 9.89 0.53
C VAL A 35 14.40 8.90 1.54
N THR A 36 14.66 7.66 1.12
CA THR A 36 15.31 6.67 1.99
C THR A 36 16.76 7.05 2.28
N ALA A 37 17.48 7.62 1.30
CA ALA A 37 18.81 8.19 1.51
C ALA A 37 18.79 9.38 2.48
N LEU A 38 17.80 10.29 2.36
CA LEU A 38 17.59 11.39 3.30
C LEU A 38 17.34 10.86 4.72
N ALA A 39 16.47 9.85 4.87
CA ALA A 39 16.19 9.24 6.16
C ALA A 39 17.45 8.64 6.80
N ALA A 40 18.28 7.93 6.00
CA ALA A 40 19.57 7.40 6.45
C ALA A 40 20.54 8.52 6.85
N LEU A 41 20.59 9.61 6.08
CA LEU A 41 21.40 10.79 6.40
C LEU A 41 20.96 11.42 7.72
N CYS A 42 19.65 11.58 7.96
CA CYS A 42 19.11 12.13 9.20
C CYS A 42 19.49 11.27 10.42
N VAL A 43 19.41 9.95 10.30
CA VAL A 43 19.85 9.00 11.34
C VAL A 43 21.36 9.11 11.56
N GLY A 44 22.15 9.12 10.48
CA GLY A 44 23.61 9.24 10.55
C GLY A 44 24.05 10.53 11.24
N TRP A 45 23.46 11.66 10.86
CA TRP A 45 23.71 12.95 11.50
C TRP A 45 23.38 12.91 12.99
N ARG A 46 22.22 12.34 13.35
CA ARG A 46 21.81 12.23 14.77
C ARG A 46 22.76 11.36 15.59
N VAL A 47 23.30 10.29 14.99
CA VAL A 47 24.31 9.44 15.64
C VAL A 47 25.64 10.18 15.80
N LEU A 48 26.07 10.96 14.80
CA LEU A 48 27.30 11.76 14.86
C LEU A 48 27.18 12.87 15.91
N GLU A 49 26.04 13.54 15.99
CA GLU A 49 25.74 14.57 16.99
C GLU A 49 25.78 13.98 18.40
N TYR A 50 25.18 12.80 18.58
CA TYR A 50 25.23 12.07 19.85
C TYR A 50 26.66 11.66 20.26
N ARG A 51 27.54 11.40 19.29
CA ARG A 51 28.97 11.12 19.53
C ARG A 51 29.80 12.39 19.77
N GLY A 52 29.22 13.58 19.63
CA GLY A 52 29.92 14.86 19.72
C GLY A 52 30.83 15.17 18.52
N ALA A 53 30.69 14.44 17.41
CA ALA A 53 31.52 14.61 16.22
C ALA A 53 31.06 15.79 15.35
N VAL A 54 29.76 16.14 15.42
CA VAL A 54 29.17 17.26 14.68
C VAL A 54 28.30 18.10 15.63
N PRO A 55 28.21 19.42 15.41
CA PRO A 55 27.28 20.27 16.15
C PRO A 55 25.83 20.01 15.73
N PHE A 56 24.88 20.55 16.51
CA PHE A 56 23.49 20.62 16.09
C PHE A 56 23.35 21.31 14.74
N PRO A 57 22.51 20.80 13.82
CA PRO A 57 22.35 21.43 12.52
C PRO A 57 21.80 22.85 12.71
N PRO A 58 22.47 23.88 12.13
CA PRO A 58 22.03 25.26 12.29
C PRO A 58 20.72 25.48 11.52
N TRP A 59 19.93 26.46 11.96
CA TRP A 59 18.61 26.73 11.36
C TRP A 59 18.64 26.89 9.82
N PRO A 60 19.59 27.60 9.19
CA PRO A 60 19.65 27.72 7.74
C PRO A 60 19.81 26.37 7.02
N PHE A 61 20.59 25.45 7.60
CA PHE A 61 20.78 24.12 7.03
C PHE A 61 19.46 23.33 7.00
N LYS A 62 18.64 23.44 8.05
CA LYS A 62 17.32 22.82 8.10
C LYS A 62 16.38 23.41 7.05
N VAL A 63 16.38 24.73 6.87
CA VAL A 63 15.58 25.41 5.85
C VAL A 63 15.96 24.94 4.45
N VAL A 64 17.25 24.85 4.15
CA VAL A 64 17.74 24.31 2.87
C VAL A 64 17.27 22.87 2.67
N LEU A 65 17.33 22.03 3.71
CA LEU A 65 16.89 20.64 3.65
C LEU A 65 15.38 20.52 3.40
N VAL A 66 14.56 21.37 4.03
CA VAL A 66 13.11 21.45 3.79
C VAL A 66 12.83 21.86 2.35
N LEU A 67 13.47 22.93 1.86
CA LEU A 67 13.31 23.38 0.48
C LEU A 67 13.73 22.30 -0.52
N ALA A 68 14.85 21.61 -0.26
CA ALA A 68 15.31 20.49 -1.07
C ALA A 68 14.29 19.34 -1.09
N CYS A 69 13.65 19.02 0.04
CA CYS A 69 12.58 18.03 0.08
C CYS A 69 11.36 18.47 -0.73
N MET A 70 10.94 19.73 -0.61
CA MET A 70 9.81 20.27 -1.37
C MET A 70 10.07 20.20 -2.89
N VAL A 71 11.25 20.65 -3.33
CA VAL A 71 11.66 20.59 -4.73
C VAL A 71 11.76 19.13 -5.18
N GLY A 72 12.47 18.28 -4.43
CA GLY A 72 12.63 16.87 -4.75
C GLY A 72 11.30 16.12 -4.90
N LEU A 73 10.35 16.35 -4.01
CA LEU A 73 9.01 15.73 -4.08
C LEU A 73 8.20 16.23 -5.27
N SER A 74 8.21 17.54 -5.55
CA SER A 74 7.50 18.11 -6.70
C SER A 74 8.06 17.65 -8.04
N MET A 75 9.37 17.36 -8.12
CA MET A 75 10.00 16.79 -9.32
C MET A 75 9.78 15.27 -9.43
N THR A 76 9.63 14.56 -8.30
CA THR A 76 9.46 13.10 -8.29
C THR A 76 8.03 12.70 -8.64
N TYR A 77 7.04 13.44 -8.13
CA TYR A 77 5.62 13.08 -8.27
C TYR A 77 4.88 14.09 -9.15
N PRO A 78 4.19 13.65 -10.21
CA PRO A 78 3.39 14.54 -11.07
C PRO A 78 2.21 15.22 -10.35
N SER A 79 1.72 14.60 -9.28
CA SER A 79 0.66 15.14 -8.42
C SER A 79 0.95 14.79 -6.97
N LEU A 80 0.75 15.78 -6.07
CA LEU A 80 0.87 15.58 -4.63
C LEU A 80 -0.40 14.98 -3.99
N LEU A 81 -1.49 14.88 -4.75
CA LEU A 81 -2.78 14.34 -4.30
C LEU A 81 -2.83 12.81 -4.45
N GLY A 82 -1.85 12.11 -3.89
CA GLY A 82 -1.75 10.66 -3.94
C GLY A 82 -1.16 10.07 -2.66
N LEU A 83 -1.46 8.79 -2.39
CA LEU A 83 -0.99 8.11 -1.18
C LEU A 83 0.54 8.03 -1.10
N GLU A 84 1.21 7.72 -2.22
CA GLU A 84 2.68 7.63 -2.27
C GLU A 84 3.37 8.98 -2.02
N PRO A 85 3.02 10.09 -2.71
CA PRO A 85 3.58 11.40 -2.39
C PRO A 85 3.32 11.85 -0.94
N MET A 86 2.12 11.58 -0.40
CA MET A 86 1.78 11.92 0.99
C MET A 86 2.63 11.12 1.99
N LEU A 87 2.84 9.82 1.73
CA LEU A 87 3.74 8.99 2.53
C LEU A 87 5.19 9.50 2.44
N ALA A 88 5.66 9.84 1.24
CA ALA A 88 7.02 10.37 1.05
C ALA A 88 7.21 11.71 1.77
N MET A 89 6.21 12.60 1.73
CA MET A 89 6.17 13.85 2.52
C MET A 89 6.21 13.58 4.02
N LEU A 90 5.41 12.62 4.49
CA LEU A 90 5.38 12.23 5.89
C LEU A 90 6.73 11.70 6.36
N VAL A 91 7.36 10.80 5.60
CA VAL A 91 8.67 10.22 5.94
C VAL A 91 9.79 11.25 5.85
N ALA A 92 9.78 12.11 4.83
CA ALA A 92 10.73 13.23 4.74
C ALA A 92 10.59 14.16 5.95
N GLY A 93 9.38 14.64 6.24
CA GLY A 93 9.10 15.48 7.40
C GLY A 93 9.45 14.80 8.73
N PHE A 94 9.24 13.49 8.84
CA PHE A 94 9.62 12.70 10.00
C PHE A 94 11.16 12.66 10.18
N GLY A 95 11.91 12.48 9.10
CA GLY A 95 13.38 12.57 9.10
C GLY A 95 13.90 13.96 9.46
N LEU A 96 13.26 15.02 8.96
CA LEU A 96 13.59 16.40 9.35
C LEU A 96 13.29 16.64 10.83
N LYS A 97 12.15 16.14 11.33
CA LYS A 97 11.76 16.24 12.73
C LYS A 97 12.74 15.54 13.65
N LEU A 98 13.37 14.45 13.20
CA LEU A 98 14.42 13.75 13.93
C LEU A 98 15.65 14.67 14.18
N LEU A 99 16.01 15.52 13.23
CA LEU A 99 17.10 16.49 13.36
C LEU A 99 16.76 17.69 14.25
N GLU A 100 15.48 17.90 14.56
CA GLU A 100 15.00 18.95 15.47
C GLU A 100 14.82 18.48 16.92
N MET A 101 15.14 17.23 17.23
CA MET A 101 14.89 16.67 18.55
C MET A 101 15.84 17.24 19.61
N HIS A 102 15.35 18.14 20.45
CA HIS A 102 16.11 18.72 21.57
C HIS A 102 15.64 18.21 22.93
N HIS A 103 14.33 17.99 23.09
CA HIS A 103 13.71 17.67 24.37
C HIS A 103 13.06 16.28 24.35
N LYS A 104 12.80 15.72 25.53
CA LYS A 104 11.99 14.49 25.68
C LYS A 104 10.64 14.56 24.95
N ARG A 105 10.01 15.73 24.92
CA ARG A 105 8.73 15.95 24.22
C ARG A 105 8.85 15.66 22.72
N ASP A 106 9.95 16.09 22.10
CA ASP A 106 10.21 15.87 20.68
C ASP A 106 10.39 14.37 20.39
N ALA A 107 11.07 13.64 21.27
CA ALA A 107 11.22 12.19 21.14
C ALA A 107 9.88 11.45 21.22
N VAL A 108 8.98 11.87 22.12
CA VAL A 108 7.63 11.30 22.22
C VAL A 108 6.84 11.55 20.94
N VAL A 109 6.95 12.75 20.35
CA VAL A 109 6.34 13.07 19.05
C VAL A 109 6.87 12.12 17.96
N LEU A 110 8.18 11.87 17.89
CA LEU A 110 8.76 10.93 16.92
C LEU A 110 8.24 9.49 17.10
N VAL A 111 8.00 9.06 18.34
CA VAL A 111 7.39 7.76 18.60
C VAL A 111 5.95 7.70 18.09
N PHE A 112 5.16 8.76 18.28
CA PHE A 112 3.80 8.83 17.72
C PHE A 112 3.80 8.88 16.19
N LEU A 113 4.72 9.62 15.56
CA LEU A 113 4.92 9.56 14.11
C LEU A 113 5.29 8.14 13.66
N SER A 114 6.06 7.38 14.46
CA SER A 114 6.41 6.00 14.14
C SER A 114 5.18 5.10 14.10
N TYR A 115 4.29 5.18 15.10
CA TYR A 115 3.03 4.43 15.11
C TYR A 115 2.14 4.79 13.93
N PHE A 116 1.94 6.08 13.70
CA PHE A 116 1.09 6.56 12.62
C PHE A 116 1.61 6.09 11.26
N THR A 117 2.90 6.28 11.00
CA THR A 117 3.51 5.86 9.73
C THR A 117 3.50 4.34 9.60
N ALA A 118 3.77 3.57 10.66
CA ALA A 118 3.65 2.11 10.60
C ALA A 118 2.23 1.65 10.30
N ALA A 119 1.19 2.32 10.81
CA ALA A 119 -0.20 2.02 10.49
C ALA A 119 -0.53 2.33 9.01
N VAL A 120 0.12 3.32 8.40
CA VAL A 120 -0.04 3.64 6.97
C VAL A 120 0.33 2.46 6.08
N GLN A 121 1.26 1.58 6.48
CA GLN A 121 1.59 0.37 5.70
C GLN A 121 0.36 -0.53 5.46
N CYS A 122 -0.57 -0.59 6.41
CA CYS A 122 -1.81 -1.37 6.27
C CYS A 122 -2.74 -0.82 5.17
N VAL A 123 -2.52 0.41 4.70
CA VAL A 123 -3.22 0.99 3.54
C VAL A 123 -2.64 0.45 2.23
N PHE A 124 -1.33 0.18 2.18
CA PHE A 124 -0.63 -0.31 1.00
C PHE A 124 -0.70 -1.84 0.85
N SER A 125 -0.65 -2.58 1.96
CA SER A 125 -0.67 -4.03 1.97
C SER A 125 -1.60 -4.59 3.04
N THR A 126 -2.44 -5.53 2.63
CA THR A 126 -3.34 -6.30 3.52
C THR A 126 -2.82 -7.71 3.77
N GLU A 127 -1.56 -8.00 3.43
CA GLU A 127 -0.98 -9.33 3.60
C GLU A 127 -0.54 -9.59 5.05
N ILE A 128 -0.61 -10.86 5.46
CA ILE A 128 -0.23 -11.29 6.82
C ILE A 128 1.24 -10.94 7.15
N PRO A 129 2.23 -11.16 6.26
CA PRO A 129 3.63 -10.80 6.56
C PRO A 129 3.81 -9.30 6.81
N SER A 130 3.18 -8.44 6.01
CA SER A 130 3.22 -6.99 6.21
C SER A 130 2.63 -6.60 7.56
N PHE A 131 1.51 -7.21 7.96
CA PHE A 131 0.90 -6.97 9.27
C PHE A 131 1.83 -7.38 10.43
N LEU A 132 2.54 -8.51 10.32
CA LEU A 132 3.52 -8.92 11.34
C LEU A 132 4.67 -7.91 11.49
N LEU A 133 5.14 -7.33 10.38
CA LEU A 133 6.15 -6.27 10.41
C LEU A 133 5.63 -4.98 11.04
N VAL A 134 4.36 -4.62 10.82
CA VAL A 134 3.70 -3.49 11.50
C VAL A 134 3.66 -3.74 13.02
N VAL A 135 3.24 -4.93 13.45
CA VAL A 135 3.20 -5.32 14.87
C VAL A 135 4.61 -5.26 15.48
N LEU A 136 5.62 -5.78 14.78
CA LEU A 136 7.02 -5.68 15.23
C LEU A 136 7.45 -4.22 15.40
N THR A 137 7.11 -3.36 14.44
CA THR A 137 7.41 -1.93 14.49
C THR A 137 6.69 -1.25 15.67
N PHE A 138 5.45 -1.64 15.96
CA PHE A 138 4.72 -1.17 17.13
C PHE A 138 5.39 -1.60 18.43
N VAL A 139 5.90 -2.84 18.53
CA VAL A 139 6.69 -3.28 19.70
C VAL A 139 7.93 -2.42 19.88
N ILE A 140 8.66 -2.12 18.81
CA ILE A 140 9.86 -1.27 18.86
C ILE A 140 9.49 0.16 19.28
N ALA A 141 8.43 0.74 18.72
CA ALA A 141 7.94 2.07 19.08
C ALA A 141 7.48 2.14 20.55
N THR A 142 6.77 1.12 21.05
CA THR A 142 6.36 1.03 22.46
C THR A 142 7.58 0.87 23.36
N THR A 143 8.58 0.12 22.92
CA THR A 143 9.86 -0.01 23.65
C THR A 143 10.57 1.34 23.76
N ALA A 144 10.55 2.14 22.69
CA ALA A 144 11.06 3.51 22.72
C ALA A 144 10.28 4.38 23.73
N LEU A 145 8.95 4.31 23.72
CA LEU A 145 8.11 5.07 24.64
C LEU A 145 8.39 4.73 26.11
N VAL A 146 8.48 3.43 26.42
CA VAL A 146 8.83 2.95 27.76
C VAL A 146 10.23 3.41 28.13
N SER A 147 11.21 3.31 27.22
CA SER A 147 12.60 3.71 27.48
C SER A 147 12.79 5.23 27.65
N ILE A 148 11.92 6.07 27.06
CA ILE A 148 11.94 7.53 27.28
C ILE A 148 11.44 7.87 28.69
N ASN A 149 10.45 7.13 29.19
CA ASN A 149 9.78 7.40 30.46
C ASN A 149 10.44 6.69 31.66
N GLN A 150 11.32 5.71 31.44
CA GLN A 150 12.11 5.11 32.52
C GLN A 150 13.25 6.04 32.94
N SER A 151 13.07 6.74 34.06
CA SER A 151 13.95 7.81 34.54
C SER A 151 15.39 7.42 34.92
N LYS A 152 15.78 6.14 34.97
CA LYS A 152 17.04 5.71 35.63
C LYS A 152 17.77 4.50 35.02
N ALA A 153 17.66 4.22 33.72
CA ALA A 153 18.47 3.15 33.13
C ALA A 153 19.93 3.62 32.89
N LEU A 154 20.85 3.25 33.78
CA LEU A 154 22.30 3.33 33.58
C LEU A 154 22.75 2.18 32.65
N GLY A 155 22.55 2.34 31.34
CA GLY A 155 23.04 1.39 30.32
C GLY A 155 22.02 1.03 29.24
N PHE A 156 22.47 0.23 28.26
CA PHE A 156 21.57 -0.40 27.28
C PHE A 156 20.82 -1.54 27.97
N SER A 157 19.50 -1.56 27.83
CA SER A 157 18.68 -2.60 28.44
C SER A 157 17.54 -2.99 27.51
N LEU A 158 17.33 -4.29 27.39
CA LEU A 158 16.19 -4.90 26.70
C LEU A 158 14.97 -5.02 27.63
N ARG A 159 15.08 -4.74 28.93
CA ARG A 159 13.93 -4.81 29.87
C ARG A 159 12.71 -3.99 29.42
N PRO A 160 12.86 -2.80 28.81
CA PRO A 160 11.71 -2.05 28.28
C PRO A 160 10.90 -2.81 27.24
N SER A 161 11.49 -3.75 26.48
CA SER A 161 10.77 -4.48 25.42
C SER A 161 9.80 -5.51 25.98
N GLY A 162 10.14 -6.16 27.10
CA GLY A 162 9.21 -7.06 27.80
C GLY A 162 7.97 -6.33 28.32
N MET A 163 8.15 -5.14 28.89
CA MET A 163 7.04 -4.30 29.34
C MET A 163 6.20 -3.80 28.16
N ALA A 164 6.84 -3.39 27.07
CA ALA A 164 6.17 -3.00 25.84
C ALA A 164 5.32 -4.12 25.24
N MET A 165 5.86 -5.35 25.19
CA MET A 165 5.12 -6.53 24.74
C MET A 165 3.94 -6.84 25.64
N LEU A 166 4.09 -6.74 26.97
CA LEU A 166 2.99 -6.92 27.91
C LEU A 166 1.88 -5.88 27.69
N MET A 167 2.22 -4.60 27.53
CA MET A 167 1.25 -3.53 27.25
C MET A 167 0.48 -3.76 25.94
N LEU A 168 1.18 -4.21 24.90
CA LEU A 168 0.54 -4.57 23.63
C LEU A 168 -0.32 -5.82 23.79
N ALA A 169 0.12 -6.83 24.54
CA ALA A 169 -0.68 -8.03 24.81
C ALA A 169 -1.98 -7.68 25.55
N THR A 170 -1.94 -6.75 26.52
CA THR A 170 -3.14 -6.25 27.20
C THR A 170 -4.09 -5.46 26.30
N SER A 171 -3.61 -4.96 25.16
CA SER A 171 -4.44 -4.28 24.16
C SER A 171 -5.13 -5.24 23.18
N LEU A 172 -4.69 -6.51 23.10
CA LEU A 172 -5.27 -7.51 22.19
C LEU A 172 -6.77 -7.78 22.42
N PRO A 173 -7.28 -7.92 23.66
CA PRO A 173 -8.72 -8.14 23.87
C PRO A 173 -9.55 -6.98 23.33
N LEU A 174 -9.10 -5.75 23.54
CA LEU A 174 -9.76 -4.56 23.01
C LEU A 174 -9.70 -4.54 21.47
N MET A 175 -8.55 -4.86 20.89
CA MET A 175 -8.39 -4.99 19.43
C MET A 175 -9.36 -6.03 18.85
N LEU A 176 -9.49 -7.20 19.48
CA LEU A 176 -10.40 -8.27 19.05
C LEU A 176 -11.86 -7.86 19.19
N ALA A 177 -12.23 -7.20 20.29
CA ALA A 177 -13.56 -6.67 20.48
C ALA A 177 -13.91 -5.64 19.38
N LEU A 178 -13.01 -4.69 19.09
CA LEU A 178 -13.19 -3.73 18.01
C LEU A 178 -13.24 -4.42 16.64
N PHE A 179 -12.41 -5.43 16.40
CA PHE A 179 -12.39 -6.18 15.14
C PHE A 179 -13.70 -6.93 14.86
N LEU A 180 -14.35 -7.45 15.90
CA LEU A 180 -15.63 -8.18 15.78
C LEU A 180 -16.83 -7.24 15.70
N VAL A 181 -16.81 -6.13 16.45
CA VAL A 181 -17.96 -5.22 16.57
C VAL A 181 -17.96 -4.15 15.47
N VAL A 182 -16.80 -3.66 15.04
CA VAL A 182 -16.72 -2.58 14.06
C VAL A 182 -16.99 -3.14 12.65
N PRO A 183 -18.02 -2.64 11.94
CA PRO A 183 -18.27 -3.05 10.56
C PRO A 183 -17.08 -2.65 9.68
N ARG A 184 -16.67 -3.55 8.78
CA ARG A 184 -15.60 -3.25 7.82
C ARG A 184 -16.10 -2.25 6.79
N LEU A 185 -15.94 -0.96 7.10
CA LEU A 185 -16.23 0.12 6.17
C LEU A 185 -15.22 0.08 5.01
N GLY A 186 -15.70 0.27 3.79
CA GLY A 186 -14.82 0.45 2.63
C GLY A 186 -13.92 1.68 2.78
N ALA A 187 -12.87 1.76 1.97
CA ALA A 187 -11.95 2.89 2.03
C ALA A 187 -12.68 4.21 1.71
N LEU A 188 -12.86 5.05 2.74
CA LEU A 188 -13.48 6.38 2.60
C LEU A 188 -12.60 7.38 1.83
N TRP A 189 -11.33 7.03 1.61
CA TRP A 189 -10.29 7.87 1.02
C TRP A 189 -9.94 7.47 -0.43
N SER A 190 -10.89 6.87 -1.15
CA SER A 190 -10.65 6.50 -2.55
C SER A 190 -10.53 7.76 -3.41
N ILE A 191 -9.32 8.26 -3.56
CA ILE A 191 -8.99 9.14 -4.67
C ILE A 191 -9.24 8.30 -5.93
N PRO A 192 -10.02 8.78 -6.91
CA PRO A 192 -10.16 8.11 -8.20
C PRO A 192 -8.78 8.06 -8.84
N VAL A 193 -8.01 7.02 -8.56
CA VAL A 193 -6.81 6.71 -9.33
C VAL A 193 -7.31 6.60 -10.78
N PRO A 194 -6.74 7.34 -11.75
CA PRO A 194 -6.99 7.06 -13.15
C PRO A 194 -6.63 5.60 -13.36
N LYS A 195 -7.64 4.74 -13.38
CA LYS A 195 -7.47 3.30 -13.54
C LYS A 195 -7.09 3.05 -14.99
N ASN A 196 -5.81 3.24 -15.29
CA ASN A 196 -5.14 2.50 -16.36
C ASN A 196 -4.88 1.03 -15.94
N GLN A 197 -5.30 0.63 -14.74
CA GLN A 197 -5.54 -0.76 -14.41
C GLN A 197 -6.86 -1.20 -15.00
N ALA A 198 -6.76 -2.03 -16.05
CA ALA A 198 -7.82 -2.79 -16.67
C ALA A 198 -8.93 -3.11 -15.66
N ARG A 199 -10.11 -2.53 -15.89
CA ARG A 199 -11.33 -3.03 -15.26
C ARG A 199 -11.40 -4.52 -15.58
N THR A 200 -11.72 -5.32 -14.58
CA THR A 200 -11.91 -6.77 -14.69
C THR A 200 -12.83 -7.10 -15.86
N GLY A 201 -12.24 -7.57 -16.95
CA GLY A 201 -12.86 -7.99 -18.19
C GLY A 201 -12.01 -9.11 -18.78
N ILE A 202 -12.52 -9.78 -19.81
CA ILE A 202 -11.76 -10.81 -20.54
C ILE A 202 -10.64 -10.10 -21.32
N SER A 203 -9.38 -10.39 -21.02
CA SER A 203 -8.20 -9.88 -21.75
C SER A 203 -8.07 -10.53 -23.12
N ASP A 204 -7.33 -9.90 -24.03
CA ASP A 204 -7.08 -10.44 -25.40
C ASP A 204 -6.12 -11.64 -25.41
N THR A 205 -5.46 -11.90 -24.28
CA THR A 205 -4.65 -13.10 -24.03
C THR A 205 -5.09 -13.84 -22.78
N LEU A 206 -4.88 -15.15 -22.74
CA LEU A 206 -5.18 -16.02 -21.61
C LEU A 206 -4.01 -16.96 -21.31
N ALA A 207 -3.39 -16.78 -20.15
CA ALA A 207 -2.44 -17.72 -19.58
C ALA A 207 -3.15 -18.68 -18.59
N PRO A 208 -2.66 -19.92 -18.40
CA PRO A 208 -3.11 -20.78 -17.31
C PRO A 208 -3.06 -20.05 -15.95
N GLY A 209 -4.19 -19.98 -15.25
CA GLY A 209 -4.35 -19.24 -14.00
C GLY A 209 -4.77 -17.77 -14.13
N GLY A 210 -4.74 -17.17 -15.32
CA GLY A 210 -5.09 -15.76 -15.57
C GLY A 210 -6.57 -15.42 -15.29
N ILE A 211 -7.47 -16.39 -15.45
CA ILE A 211 -8.91 -16.24 -15.19
C ILE A 211 -9.26 -16.09 -13.69
N SER A 212 -8.32 -16.40 -12.79
CA SER A 212 -8.56 -16.40 -11.34
C SER A 212 -8.98 -15.03 -10.78
N LYS A 213 -8.55 -13.93 -11.42
CA LYS A 213 -8.95 -12.56 -11.02
C LYS A 213 -10.38 -12.22 -11.46
N LEU A 214 -10.84 -12.76 -12.58
CA LEU A 214 -12.20 -12.54 -13.08
C LEU A 214 -13.23 -13.32 -12.26
N VAL A 215 -12.91 -14.57 -11.90
CA VAL A 215 -13.77 -15.42 -11.05
C VAL A 215 -13.98 -14.84 -9.64
N ARG A 216 -13.01 -14.07 -9.13
CA ARG A 216 -13.09 -13.41 -7.82
C ARG A 216 -13.80 -12.05 -7.84
N SER A 217 -14.22 -11.56 -9.02
CA SER A 217 -14.93 -10.29 -9.13
C SER A 217 -16.44 -10.51 -9.09
N ASP A 218 -17.11 -9.77 -8.22
CA ASP A 218 -18.57 -9.73 -8.04
C ASP A 218 -19.25 -8.63 -8.88
N LYS A 219 -18.50 -8.02 -9.82
CA LYS A 219 -19.00 -6.92 -10.64
C LYS A 219 -19.96 -7.43 -11.70
N LEU A 220 -21.03 -6.68 -11.91
CA LEU A 220 -22.00 -6.94 -12.97
C LEU A 220 -21.30 -6.88 -14.34
N ALA A 221 -21.45 -7.95 -15.14
CA ALA A 221 -20.95 -7.99 -16.52
C ALA A 221 -22.03 -7.56 -17.52
N PHE A 222 -23.21 -8.18 -17.43
CA PHE A 222 -24.37 -7.86 -18.25
C PHE A 222 -25.64 -8.36 -17.56
N ARG A 223 -26.80 -7.86 -18.00
CA ARG A 223 -28.13 -8.37 -17.66
C ARG A 223 -28.79 -8.91 -18.92
N VAL A 224 -29.56 -9.99 -18.78
CA VAL A 224 -30.32 -10.56 -19.90
C VAL A 224 -31.78 -10.67 -19.52
N ARG A 225 -32.65 -10.31 -20.46
CA ARG A 225 -34.08 -10.57 -20.41
C ARG A 225 -34.43 -11.53 -21.55
N PHE A 226 -34.96 -12.70 -21.23
CA PHE A 226 -35.50 -13.64 -22.22
C PHE A 226 -36.93 -13.25 -22.55
N ASP A 227 -37.31 -13.42 -23.81
CA ASP A 227 -38.70 -13.16 -24.25
C ASP A 227 -39.65 -14.31 -23.85
N ASN A 228 -39.09 -15.53 -23.74
CA ASN A 228 -39.77 -16.75 -23.33
C ASN A 228 -39.13 -17.31 -22.04
N ASP A 229 -39.45 -18.57 -21.71
CA ASP A 229 -38.86 -19.28 -20.57
C ASP A 229 -37.33 -19.25 -20.58
N ILE A 230 -36.76 -19.09 -19.38
CA ILE A 230 -35.31 -19.06 -19.19
C ILE A 230 -34.76 -20.46 -19.48
N PRO A 231 -33.80 -20.62 -20.42
CA PRO A 231 -33.18 -21.90 -20.70
C PRO A 231 -32.50 -22.50 -19.46
N ASP A 232 -32.40 -23.82 -19.41
CA ASP A 232 -31.67 -24.52 -18.35
C ASP A 232 -30.23 -23.99 -18.24
N ARG A 233 -29.71 -23.93 -17.01
CA ARG A 233 -28.41 -23.31 -16.68
C ARG A 233 -27.26 -23.90 -17.49
N ALA A 234 -27.33 -25.20 -17.82
CA ALA A 234 -26.34 -25.87 -18.65
C ALA A 234 -26.26 -25.31 -20.09
N ARG A 235 -27.34 -24.69 -20.58
CA ARG A 235 -27.42 -24.07 -21.92
C ARG A 235 -27.07 -22.59 -21.91
N LEU A 236 -26.92 -21.96 -20.73
CA LEU A 236 -26.56 -20.55 -20.57
C LEU A 236 -25.05 -20.31 -20.78
N TYR A 237 -24.54 -20.79 -21.92
CA TYR A 237 -23.16 -20.55 -22.35
C TYR A 237 -23.09 -19.22 -23.11
N TRP A 238 -22.61 -18.19 -22.43
CA TRP A 238 -22.43 -16.85 -23.00
C TRP A 238 -21.08 -16.77 -23.70
N ARG A 239 -21.09 -17.04 -25.01
CA ARG A 239 -19.88 -16.97 -25.84
C ARG A 239 -19.34 -15.53 -25.85
N GLY A 240 -18.14 -15.37 -25.31
CA GLY A 240 -17.36 -14.12 -25.38
C GLY A 240 -16.38 -14.15 -26.54
N VAL A 241 -15.10 -14.09 -26.23
CA VAL A 241 -13.99 -14.11 -27.20
C VAL A 241 -13.54 -15.55 -27.46
N VAL A 242 -13.17 -15.85 -28.70
CA VAL A 242 -12.49 -17.11 -29.05
C VAL A 242 -11.01 -16.83 -29.25
N MET A 243 -10.17 -17.56 -28.52
CA MET A 243 -8.71 -17.51 -28.64
C MET A 243 -8.25 -18.80 -29.31
N SER A 244 -7.64 -18.68 -30.48
CA SER A 244 -7.30 -19.82 -31.35
C SER A 244 -5.80 -19.96 -31.57
N GLU A 245 -5.00 -18.94 -31.26
CA GLU A 245 -3.54 -19.00 -31.34
C GLU A 245 -2.95 -19.40 -29.99
N PHE A 246 -2.01 -20.32 -29.99
CA PHE A 246 -1.29 -20.77 -28.80
C PHE A 246 0.22 -20.73 -29.04
N ASP A 247 0.93 -19.93 -28.25
CA ASP A 247 2.38 -19.72 -28.39
C ASP A 247 3.23 -20.69 -27.54
N GLY A 248 2.59 -21.69 -26.90
CA GLY A 248 3.22 -22.60 -25.94
C GLY A 248 3.07 -22.18 -24.47
N ARG A 249 2.61 -20.96 -24.20
CA ARG A 249 2.40 -20.42 -22.84
C ARG A 249 1.05 -19.72 -22.66
N GLN A 250 0.56 -19.03 -23.68
CA GLN A 250 -0.64 -18.22 -23.65
C GLN A 250 -1.48 -18.47 -24.90
N TRP A 251 -2.79 -18.36 -24.74
CA TRP A 251 -3.72 -18.28 -25.84
C TRP A 251 -3.96 -16.81 -26.20
N SER A 252 -3.96 -16.49 -27.49
CA SER A 252 -4.32 -15.16 -28.02
C SER A 252 -5.51 -15.28 -28.97
N GLN A 253 -6.27 -14.19 -29.08
CA GLN A 253 -7.19 -14.04 -30.21
C GLN A 253 -6.35 -13.98 -31.48
N ALA A 254 -6.64 -14.85 -32.45
CA ALA A 254 -5.96 -14.79 -33.73
C ALA A 254 -6.37 -13.52 -34.47
N ASP A 255 -5.39 -12.85 -35.08
CA ASP A 255 -5.60 -11.74 -36.02
C ASP A 255 -6.18 -12.32 -37.32
N PHE A 256 -7.45 -12.69 -37.29
CA PHE A 256 -8.21 -13.08 -38.49
C PHE A 256 -8.51 -11.87 -39.40
N PHE A 257 -8.08 -10.66 -39.05
CA PHE A 257 -8.66 -9.40 -39.52
C PHE A 257 -7.57 -8.41 -39.97
N GLY A 258 -7.31 -8.34 -41.28
CA GLY A 258 -6.70 -7.14 -41.89
C GLY A 258 -7.67 -5.96 -41.83
N PRO A 259 -7.18 -4.70 -41.94
CA PRO A 259 -7.98 -3.48 -41.74
C PRO A 259 -9.17 -3.28 -42.71
N ASP A 260 -9.29 -4.10 -43.76
CA ASP A 260 -10.17 -3.83 -44.91
C ASP A 260 -11.40 -4.75 -45.04
N GLN A 261 -11.75 -5.59 -44.06
CA GLN A 261 -12.98 -6.40 -44.14
C GLN A 261 -13.80 -6.45 -42.84
N PRO A 262 -14.94 -5.73 -42.76
CA PRO A 262 -15.89 -5.90 -41.66
C PRO A 262 -16.57 -7.28 -41.73
N VAL A 263 -16.67 -7.92 -40.56
CA VAL A 263 -17.17 -9.30 -40.34
C VAL A 263 -18.57 -9.57 -40.90
N LEU A 264 -19.37 -8.54 -41.16
CA LEU A 264 -20.75 -8.69 -41.60
C LEU A 264 -20.89 -9.15 -43.06
N ASP A 265 -19.86 -8.99 -43.89
CA ASP A 265 -19.92 -9.36 -45.33
C ASP A 265 -19.57 -10.82 -45.62
N ARG A 266 -19.14 -11.62 -44.63
CA ARG A 266 -18.92 -13.08 -44.79
C ARG A 266 -20.01 -13.94 -44.14
N LEU A 267 -21.15 -13.34 -43.79
CA LEU A 267 -22.37 -14.07 -43.43
C LEU A 267 -23.13 -14.56 -44.67
N ASP A 268 -22.48 -14.70 -45.83
CA ASP A 268 -22.92 -15.67 -46.83
C ASP A 268 -22.62 -17.07 -46.27
N GLU A 269 -23.64 -17.60 -45.61
CA GLU A 269 -23.73 -18.83 -44.84
C GLU A 269 -23.44 -20.10 -45.68
N GLU A 270 -22.23 -20.29 -46.19
CA GLU A 270 -21.84 -21.61 -46.70
C GLU A 270 -21.43 -22.51 -45.53
N GLY A 271 -22.42 -23.11 -44.86
CA GLY A 271 -22.21 -24.28 -43.99
C GLY A 271 -22.87 -24.28 -42.61
N ILE A 272 -23.57 -23.22 -42.21
CA ILE A 272 -24.30 -23.20 -40.92
C ILE A 272 -25.74 -23.68 -41.12
N VAL A 273 -26.03 -24.91 -40.75
CA VAL A 273 -27.41 -25.43 -40.70
C VAL A 273 -28.02 -25.12 -39.34
N ARG A 274 -29.02 -24.24 -39.31
CA ARG A 274 -29.74 -23.85 -38.07
C ARG A 274 -30.77 -24.92 -37.73
N LEU A 275 -30.50 -25.71 -36.69
CA LEU A 275 -31.39 -26.76 -36.19
C LEU A 275 -31.97 -26.37 -34.82
N GLY A 276 -33.26 -26.62 -34.61
CA GLY A 276 -33.94 -26.41 -33.33
C GLY A 276 -34.65 -25.06 -33.19
N GLU A 277 -35.15 -24.77 -31.98
CA GLU A 277 -35.92 -23.55 -31.70
C GLU A 277 -35.02 -22.36 -31.36
N PRO A 278 -35.30 -21.17 -31.91
CA PRO A 278 -34.50 -19.97 -31.65
C PRO A 278 -34.76 -19.42 -30.25
N VAL A 279 -33.68 -19.12 -29.52
CA VAL A 279 -33.76 -18.44 -28.23
C VAL A 279 -33.65 -16.93 -28.45
N ARG A 280 -34.71 -16.19 -28.12
CA ARG A 280 -34.75 -14.72 -28.24
C ARG A 280 -34.57 -14.06 -26.88
N TYR A 281 -33.67 -13.08 -26.83
CA TYR A 281 -33.35 -12.35 -25.61
C TYR A 281 -32.80 -10.96 -25.92
N THR A 282 -32.95 -10.06 -24.95
CA THR A 282 -32.34 -8.72 -24.94
C THR A 282 -31.21 -8.69 -23.91
N LEU A 283 -30.05 -8.18 -24.29
CA LEU A 283 -28.88 -8.07 -23.42
C LEU A 283 -28.53 -6.59 -23.18
N THR A 284 -28.29 -6.24 -21.93
CA THR A 284 -27.75 -4.94 -21.52
C THR A 284 -26.36 -5.15 -20.95
N MET A 285 -25.34 -4.60 -21.62
CA MET A 285 -23.93 -4.82 -21.31
C MET A 285 -23.35 -3.65 -20.53
N GLU A 286 -22.56 -3.94 -19.49
CA GLU A 286 -21.77 -2.91 -18.82
C GLU A 286 -20.56 -2.51 -19.69
N PRO A 287 -20.06 -1.27 -19.62
CA PRO A 287 -18.94 -0.82 -20.45
C PRO A 287 -17.68 -1.66 -20.26
N THR A 288 -17.25 -2.36 -21.31
CA THR A 288 -16.10 -3.29 -21.29
C THR A 288 -14.75 -2.67 -21.69
N GLN A 289 -14.71 -1.37 -22.06
CA GLN A 289 -13.49 -0.64 -22.48
C GLN A 289 -12.61 -1.38 -23.50
N ARG A 290 -13.20 -2.31 -24.27
CA ARG A 290 -12.59 -2.86 -25.48
C ARG A 290 -12.80 -1.86 -26.61
N ARG A 291 -11.76 -1.66 -27.42
CA ARG A 291 -11.86 -0.92 -28.67
C ARG A 291 -12.23 -1.87 -29.80
#